data_AF-A0A9X2FWT6-F1
#
_entry.id   AF-A0A9X2FWT6-F1
#
_cell.length_a   1.000
_cell.length_b   1.000
_cell.length_c   1.000
_cell.angle_alpha   90.00
_cell.angle_beta   90.00
_cell.angle_gamma   90.00
#
_symmetry.space_group_name_H-M   'P 1'
#
loop_
_entity.id
_entity.type
_entity.pdbx_description
1 polymer ?
#
loop_
_entity_poly.entity_id
_entity_poly.type
_entity_poly.pdbx_seq_one_letter_code
_entity_poly.pdbx_strand_id
1 'polypeptide(L)'
;MTTRRPAAVEPHWRVYPVSFVGRLVNGAINALGPFLLGIGASFVLLLAVAMVGEEALSGEPAVSSALDQLARAGMVPVLVLALGGGAVTTVLFALRQVITSRALVRAARGGAPRAAVPHPSQVDLVAAQPPFLAFFIMSVLVAGIGLLMAVIAAFTVDGSELPILWGFLAATGVGGVFVLLALAGRPAHHRRRREIAAHWTTADEQAAWRRAASARPAGDDEAELPPDLQRLRRRATWYEYVGIVCFALGFSLMQLWLFVTHPYRTRTEAGPRVEYAEGIEVVLVAGIWVFASFMVVAVALLVVGFFADSAVQRREQQILREALAAPDAPRPQRTLLRKYADHQPVVFAQALAFLAALGTTFGWAVYSLGTGGMADVATLYGDADETFGGFVPQALVTLAGSVAVVVAAVVWDVVAAARGYELRSRVVERWPVKPAPRMIGEDGKKRPDPASTGPSLTPKARTAR
;
A
#
# COMPACT_ATOMS: atom_id res chain seq x y z
N MET A 1 -28.66 -51.15 19.18
CA MET A 1 -28.14 -50.23 18.14
C MET A 1 -28.25 -48.80 18.67
N THR A 2 -27.20 -48.31 19.32
CA THR A 2 -27.09 -46.91 19.76
C THR A 2 -26.55 -46.08 18.60
N THR A 3 -27.43 -45.31 17.96
CA THR A 3 -27.04 -44.29 16.98
C THR A 3 -26.23 -43.22 17.70
N ARG A 4 -24.90 -43.36 17.68
CA ARG A 4 -23.94 -42.37 18.15
C ARG A 4 -24.19 -41.10 17.32
N ARG A 5 -24.82 -40.08 17.91
CA ARG A 5 -24.93 -38.75 17.30
C ARG A 5 -23.52 -38.35 16.84
N PRO A 6 -23.31 -37.88 15.60
CA PRO A 6 -22.02 -37.33 15.22
C PRO A 6 -21.64 -36.26 16.24
N ALA A 7 -20.42 -36.31 16.76
CA ALA A 7 -19.93 -35.34 17.73
C ALA A 7 -20.20 -33.93 17.20
N ALA A 8 -20.90 -33.12 17.98
CA ALA A 8 -21.21 -31.75 17.57
C ALA A 8 -19.88 -31.05 17.30
N VAL A 9 -19.66 -30.66 16.03
CA VAL A 9 -18.43 -30.00 15.62
C VAL A 9 -18.33 -28.69 16.38
N GLU A 10 -17.29 -28.55 17.21
CA GLU A 10 -17.07 -27.32 17.97
C GLU A 10 -16.94 -26.11 17.03
N PRO A 11 -17.50 -24.95 17.42
CA PRO A 11 -17.34 -23.72 16.65
C PRO A 11 -15.87 -23.37 16.43
N HIS A 12 -15.51 -23.12 15.18
CA HIS A 12 -14.16 -22.78 14.73
C HIS A 12 -14.21 -21.64 13.73
N TRP A 13 -13.09 -20.95 13.55
CA TRP A 13 -12.99 -19.90 12.54
C TRP A 13 -12.82 -20.48 11.15
N ARG A 14 -13.48 -19.84 10.19
CA ARG A 14 -13.36 -20.14 8.77
C ARG A 14 -13.28 -18.84 7.99
N VAL A 15 -12.36 -18.79 7.03
CA VAL A 15 -12.30 -17.69 6.06
C VAL A 15 -13.31 -18.00 4.95
N TYR A 16 -14.25 -17.11 4.71
CA TYR A 16 -15.21 -17.25 3.62
C TYR A 16 -14.66 -16.62 2.33
N PRO A 17 -14.82 -17.26 1.16
CA PRO A 17 -14.23 -16.76 -0.08
C PRO A 17 -14.99 -15.52 -0.54
N VAL A 18 -14.24 -14.48 -0.91
CA VAL A 18 -14.77 -13.31 -1.60
C VAL A 18 -14.74 -13.52 -3.12
N SER A 19 -15.58 -12.79 -3.85
CA SER A 19 -15.58 -12.82 -5.32
C SER A 19 -14.22 -12.39 -5.89
N PHE A 20 -14.00 -12.64 -7.18
CA PHE A 20 -12.80 -12.16 -7.90
C PHE A 20 -12.58 -10.66 -7.70
N VAL A 21 -13.64 -9.85 -7.79
CA VAL A 21 -13.62 -8.41 -7.53
C VAL A 21 -13.13 -8.11 -6.10
N GLY A 22 -13.54 -8.90 -5.10
CA GLY A 22 -13.05 -8.75 -3.72
C GLY A 22 -11.56 -9.03 -3.59
N ARG A 23 -11.03 -10.00 -4.35
CA ARG A 23 -9.58 -10.27 -4.39
C ARG A 23 -8.83 -9.10 -5.03
N LEU A 24 -9.36 -8.56 -6.15
CA LEU A 24 -8.79 -7.39 -6.82
C LEU A 24 -8.73 -6.17 -5.89
N VAL A 25 -9.82 -5.88 -5.18
CA VAL A 25 -9.88 -4.77 -4.21
C VAL A 25 -8.85 -4.97 -3.08
N ASN A 26 -8.70 -6.18 -2.56
CA ASN A 26 -7.70 -6.46 -1.53
C ASN A 26 -6.26 -6.31 -2.06
N GLY A 27 -5.97 -6.79 -3.27
CA GLY A 27 -4.66 -6.59 -3.91
C GLY A 27 -4.36 -5.12 -4.16
N ALA A 28 -5.35 -4.34 -4.61
CA ALA A 28 -5.21 -2.90 -4.78
C ALA A 28 -4.91 -2.19 -3.45
N ILE A 29 -5.64 -2.51 -2.37
CA ILE A 29 -5.39 -1.96 -1.03
C ILE A 29 -3.96 -2.25 -0.56
N ASN A 30 -3.48 -3.47 -0.78
CA ASN A 30 -2.15 -3.90 -0.37
C ASN A 30 -1.02 -3.18 -1.13
N ALA A 31 -1.24 -2.87 -2.41
CA ALA A 31 -0.30 -2.10 -3.23
C ALA A 31 -0.33 -0.59 -2.89
N LEU A 32 -1.50 -0.07 -2.51
CA LEU A 32 -1.72 1.36 -2.31
C LEU A 32 -1.03 1.90 -1.04
N GLY A 33 -0.91 1.10 0.03
CA GLY A 33 -0.17 1.50 1.23
C GLY A 33 1.30 1.83 0.93
N PRO A 34 2.08 0.91 0.34
CA PRO A 34 3.45 1.16 -0.12
C PRO A 34 3.55 2.28 -1.16
N PHE A 35 2.57 2.39 -2.08
CA PHE A 35 2.52 3.49 -3.04
C PHE A 35 2.40 4.86 -2.34
N LEU A 36 1.50 5.00 -1.37
CA LEU A 36 1.36 6.22 -0.57
C LEU A 36 2.63 6.53 0.24
N LEU A 37 3.30 5.51 0.78
CA LEU A 37 4.60 5.68 1.43
C LEU A 37 5.67 6.18 0.45
N GLY A 38 5.66 5.70 -0.80
CA GLY A 38 6.55 6.17 -1.85
C GLY A 38 6.29 7.63 -2.25
N ILE A 39 5.03 8.07 -2.25
CA ILE A 39 4.70 9.50 -2.42
C ILE A 39 5.28 10.32 -1.26
N GLY A 40 5.11 9.85 -0.02
CA GLY A 40 5.71 10.50 1.15
C GLY A 40 7.24 10.56 1.08
N ALA A 41 7.90 9.50 0.61
CA ALA A 41 9.34 9.49 0.37
C ALA A 41 9.74 10.46 -0.75
N SER A 42 8.93 10.57 -1.82
CA SER A 42 9.14 11.53 -2.90
C SER A 42 9.11 12.97 -2.38
N PHE A 43 8.14 13.28 -1.50
CA PHE A 43 8.04 14.58 -0.85
C PHE A 43 9.29 14.93 -0.03
N VAL A 44 9.76 14.01 0.82
CA VAL A 44 10.98 14.20 1.61
C VAL A 44 12.19 14.39 0.69
N LEU A 45 12.27 13.63 -0.40
CA LEU A 45 13.36 13.74 -1.37
C LEU A 45 13.33 15.09 -2.12
N LEU A 46 12.16 15.58 -2.52
CA LEU A 46 12.02 16.90 -3.14
C LEU A 46 12.45 18.03 -2.20
N LEU A 47 12.11 17.94 -0.90
CA LEU A 47 12.60 18.88 0.11
C LEU A 47 14.11 18.84 0.27
N ALA A 48 14.70 17.63 0.31
CA ALA A 48 16.14 17.47 0.38
C ALA A 48 16.84 18.04 -0.86
N VAL A 49 16.26 17.84 -2.05
CA VAL A 49 16.77 18.39 -3.32
C VAL A 49 16.72 19.92 -3.31
N ALA A 50 15.63 20.53 -2.84
CA ALA A 50 15.51 21.98 -2.71
C ALA A 50 16.58 22.54 -1.76
N MET A 51 16.74 21.94 -0.57
CA MET A 51 17.75 22.35 0.41
C MET A 51 19.18 22.25 -0.14
N VAL A 52 19.51 21.14 -0.81
CA VAL A 52 20.84 20.96 -1.43
C VAL A 52 21.07 21.99 -2.55
N GLY A 53 20.05 22.28 -3.35
CA GLY A 53 20.10 23.31 -4.40
C GLY A 53 20.39 24.71 -3.84
N GLU A 54 19.74 25.08 -2.74
CA GLU A 54 19.91 26.39 -2.09
C GLU A 54 21.25 26.50 -1.34
N GLU A 55 21.66 25.48 -0.58
CA GLU A 55 22.80 25.57 0.33
C GLU A 55 24.14 25.12 -0.28
N ALA A 56 24.15 23.99 -1.00
CA ALA A 56 25.39 23.33 -1.43
C ALA A 56 25.82 23.71 -2.86
N LEU A 57 24.87 24.16 -3.69
CA LEU A 57 25.08 24.46 -5.12
C LEU A 57 24.85 25.95 -5.45
N SER A 58 24.89 26.83 -4.44
CA SER A 58 24.72 28.27 -4.59
C SER A 58 25.74 28.94 -5.54
N GLY A 59 26.88 28.29 -5.79
CA GLY A 59 27.89 28.72 -6.76
C GLY A 59 27.60 28.34 -8.22
N GLU A 60 26.63 27.47 -8.48
CA GLU A 60 26.28 26.94 -9.81
C GLU A 60 24.80 27.24 -10.14
N PRO A 61 24.49 28.48 -10.57
CA PRO A 61 23.12 28.99 -10.65
C PRO A 61 22.22 28.20 -11.61
N ALA A 62 22.77 27.62 -12.68
CA ALA A 62 22.02 26.79 -13.62
C ALA A 62 21.52 25.48 -12.99
N VAL A 63 22.36 24.81 -12.19
CA VAL A 63 22.00 23.55 -11.52
C VAL A 63 21.08 23.82 -10.34
N SER A 64 21.37 24.86 -9.54
CA SER A 64 20.53 25.27 -8.41
C SER A 64 19.11 25.63 -8.87
N SER A 65 18.98 26.42 -9.94
CA SER A 65 17.69 26.79 -10.54
C SER A 65 16.91 25.56 -11.05
N ALA A 66 17.57 24.63 -11.75
CA ALA A 66 16.91 23.41 -12.23
C ALA A 66 16.40 22.54 -11.08
N LEU A 67 17.16 22.40 -9.98
CA LEU A 67 16.74 21.63 -8.82
C LEU A 67 15.57 22.29 -8.07
N ASP A 68 15.57 23.62 -7.92
CA ASP A 68 14.46 24.37 -7.34
C ASP A 68 13.19 24.25 -8.20
N GLN A 69 13.31 24.39 -9.52
CA GLN A 69 12.20 24.19 -10.46
C GLN A 69 11.63 22.77 -10.36
N LEU A 70 12.49 21.75 -10.33
CA LEU A 70 12.09 20.36 -10.15
C LEU A 70 11.40 20.12 -8.80
N ALA A 71 11.93 20.68 -7.72
CA ALA A 71 11.36 20.57 -6.38
C ALA A 71 9.94 21.17 -6.34
N ARG A 72 9.78 22.40 -6.84
CA ARG A 72 8.48 23.08 -6.88
C ARG A 72 7.48 22.38 -7.78
N ALA A 73 7.89 22.01 -8.99
CA ALA A 73 7.03 21.29 -9.92
C ALA A 73 6.63 19.91 -9.39
N GLY A 74 7.53 19.23 -8.66
CA GLY A 74 7.28 17.94 -8.03
C GLY A 74 6.28 17.98 -6.87
N MET A 75 6.09 19.13 -6.21
CA MET A 75 5.08 19.27 -5.15
C MET A 75 3.65 19.08 -5.66
N VAL A 76 3.37 19.48 -6.90
CA VAL A 76 2.03 19.36 -7.49
C VAL A 76 1.64 17.88 -7.69
N PRO A 77 2.43 17.02 -8.37
CA PRO A 77 2.19 15.59 -8.42
C PRO A 77 2.09 14.93 -7.05
N VAL A 78 2.95 15.30 -6.08
CA VAL A 78 2.85 14.77 -4.71
C VAL A 78 1.47 15.03 -4.11
N LEU A 79 1.00 16.27 -4.17
CA LEU A 79 -0.30 16.66 -3.60
C LEU A 79 -1.45 15.93 -4.31
N VAL A 80 -1.45 15.93 -5.65
CA VAL A 80 -2.50 15.30 -6.45
C VAL A 80 -2.53 13.79 -6.24
N LEU A 81 -1.38 13.12 -6.24
CA LEU A 81 -1.28 11.68 -6.02
C LEU A 81 -1.60 11.29 -4.58
N ALA A 82 -1.24 12.11 -3.58
CA ALA A 82 -1.60 11.86 -2.19
C ALA A 82 -3.12 11.96 -1.97
N LEU A 83 -3.75 13.03 -2.48
CA LEU A 83 -5.20 13.22 -2.40
C LEU A 83 -5.96 12.17 -3.21
N GLY A 84 -5.57 11.96 -4.46
CA GLY A 84 -6.17 10.96 -5.35
C GLY A 84 -5.99 9.54 -4.81
N GLY A 85 -4.78 9.20 -4.36
CA GLY A 85 -4.47 7.92 -3.71
C GLY A 85 -5.28 7.71 -2.43
N GLY A 86 -5.43 8.74 -1.59
CA GLY A 86 -6.29 8.69 -0.39
C GLY A 86 -7.78 8.49 -0.73
N ALA A 87 -8.28 9.17 -1.77
CA ALA A 87 -9.64 9.03 -2.25
C ALA A 87 -9.90 7.60 -2.77
N VAL A 88 -9.01 7.08 -3.60
CA VAL A 88 -9.05 5.71 -4.11
C VAL A 88 -8.98 4.70 -2.95
N THR A 89 -8.07 4.90 -1.99
CA THR A 89 -7.94 4.05 -0.78
C THR A 89 -9.26 3.93 -0.05
N THR A 90 -9.94 5.06 0.09
CA THR A 90 -11.19 5.16 0.82
C THR A 90 -12.34 4.46 0.11
N VAL A 91 -12.45 4.63 -1.20
CA VAL A 91 -13.41 3.89 -2.02
C VAL A 91 -13.13 2.39 -1.94
N LEU A 92 -11.87 1.96 -2.03
CA LEU A 92 -11.48 0.55 -1.93
C LEU A 92 -11.79 -0.05 -0.55
N PHE A 93 -11.53 0.67 0.55
CA PHE A 93 -11.91 0.22 1.89
C PHE A 93 -13.43 0.09 2.05
N ALA A 94 -14.20 1.03 1.52
CA ALA A 94 -15.66 0.94 1.52
C ALA A 94 -16.15 -0.27 0.70
N LEU A 95 -15.59 -0.47 -0.50
CA LEU A 95 -15.87 -1.63 -1.35
C LEU A 95 -15.52 -2.95 -0.64
N ARG A 96 -14.39 -3.01 0.05
CA ARG A 96 -13.98 -4.19 0.84
C ARG A 96 -15.02 -4.55 1.91
N GLN A 97 -15.55 -3.56 2.63
CA GLN A 97 -16.63 -3.78 3.61
C GLN A 97 -17.92 -4.29 2.95
N VAL A 98 -18.31 -3.72 1.80
CA VAL A 98 -19.51 -4.13 1.06
C VAL A 98 -19.36 -5.55 0.48
N ILE A 99 -18.22 -5.87 -0.13
CA ILE A 99 -17.97 -7.17 -0.75
C ILE A 99 -17.89 -8.26 0.33
N THR A 100 -17.21 -8.00 1.44
CA THR A 100 -17.10 -8.94 2.56
C THR A 100 -18.48 -9.21 3.18
N SER A 101 -19.25 -8.16 3.46
CA SER A 101 -20.60 -8.34 4.02
C SER A 101 -21.53 -9.09 3.06
N ARG A 102 -21.46 -8.84 1.75
CA ARG A 102 -22.23 -9.60 0.74
C ARG A 102 -21.79 -11.07 0.65
N ALA A 103 -20.49 -11.34 0.74
CA ALA A 103 -19.96 -12.71 0.73
C ALA A 103 -20.45 -13.52 1.94
N LEU A 104 -20.45 -12.92 3.13
CA LEU A 104 -20.94 -13.56 4.35
C LEU A 104 -22.46 -13.80 4.33
N VAL A 105 -23.25 -12.83 3.85
CA VAL A 105 -24.70 -13.04 3.66
C VAL A 105 -24.96 -14.17 2.66
N ARG A 106 -24.21 -14.23 1.55
CA ARG A 106 -24.34 -15.32 0.58
C ARG A 106 -23.98 -16.68 1.19
N ALA A 107 -22.92 -16.74 2.00
CA ALA A 107 -22.54 -17.96 2.70
C ALA A 107 -23.60 -18.41 3.71
N ALA A 108 -24.16 -17.48 4.49
CA ALA A 108 -25.26 -17.76 5.42
C ALA A 108 -26.49 -18.31 4.68
N ARG A 109 -26.93 -17.64 3.61
CA ARG A 109 -28.07 -18.08 2.78
C ARG A 109 -27.79 -19.41 2.04
N GLY A 110 -26.53 -19.68 1.72
CA GLY A 110 -26.09 -20.94 1.11
C GLY A 110 -25.99 -22.13 2.08
N GLY A 111 -26.41 -21.97 3.34
CA GLY A 111 -26.44 -23.05 4.31
C GLY A 111 -25.10 -23.34 4.97
N ALA A 112 -24.20 -22.35 5.08
CA ALA A 112 -22.94 -22.53 5.80
C ALA A 112 -23.19 -23.05 7.24
N PRO A 113 -22.42 -24.04 7.74
CA PRO A 113 -22.61 -24.57 9.09
C PRO A 113 -22.47 -23.49 10.16
N ARG A 114 -23.32 -23.53 11.21
CA ARG A 114 -23.23 -22.59 12.34
C ARG A 114 -21.90 -22.70 13.10
N ALA A 115 -21.32 -23.90 13.14
CA ALA A 115 -20.00 -24.13 13.74
C ALA A 115 -18.84 -23.46 12.96
N ALA A 116 -19.02 -23.15 11.67
CA ALA A 116 -18.00 -22.49 10.87
C ALA A 116 -18.17 -20.96 10.96
N VAL A 117 -17.68 -20.36 12.04
CA VAL A 117 -17.82 -18.92 12.32
C VAL A 117 -16.89 -18.12 11.40
N PRO A 118 -17.30 -16.95 10.87
CA PRO A 118 -16.41 -16.10 10.07
C PRO A 118 -15.14 -15.71 10.83
N HIS A 119 -14.02 -15.67 10.12
CA HIS A 119 -12.73 -15.26 10.69
C HIS A 119 -12.79 -13.83 11.26
N PRO A 120 -12.09 -13.51 12.38
CA PRO A 120 -12.13 -12.18 13.01
C PRO A 120 -11.88 -11.00 12.07
N SER A 121 -10.98 -11.15 11.09
CA SER A 121 -10.71 -10.09 10.09
C SER A 121 -11.90 -9.79 9.14
N GLN A 122 -12.81 -10.74 8.95
CA GLN A 122 -14.07 -10.54 8.21
C GLN A 122 -15.16 -9.99 9.12
N VAL A 123 -15.17 -10.42 10.39
CA VAL A 123 -16.09 -9.91 11.41
C VAL A 123 -15.82 -8.42 11.66
N ASP A 124 -14.56 -8.00 11.82
CA ASP A 124 -14.15 -6.60 12.00
C ASP A 124 -14.76 -5.68 10.92
N LEU A 125 -14.66 -6.09 9.66
CA LEU A 125 -15.20 -5.32 8.52
C LEU A 125 -16.74 -5.20 8.50
N VAL A 126 -17.46 -6.10 9.16
CA VAL A 126 -18.93 -6.09 9.27
C VAL A 126 -19.39 -5.46 10.58
N ALA A 127 -18.60 -5.60 11.64
CA ALA A 127 -18.89 -5.10 12.97
C ALA A 127 -18.47 -3.63 13.15
N ALA A 128 -17.60 -3.10 12.27
CA ALA A 128 -17.07 -1.75 12.30
C ALA A 128 -18.11 -0.66 12.59
N GLN A 129 -17.80 0.21 13.53
CA GLN A 129 -18.59 1.38 13.89
C GLN A 129 -17.65 2.59 14.06
N PRO A 130 -17.88 3.71 13.32
CA PRO A 130 -18.89 3.87 12.27
C PRO A 130 -18.53 3.10 10.99
N PRO A 131 -19.52 2.52 10.26
CA PRO A 131 -19.26 1.96 8.94
C PRO A 131 -18.81 3.07 7.98
N PHE A 132 -17.91 2.73 7.07
CA PHE A 132 -17.32 3.67 6.12
C PHE A 132 -16.56 4.87 6.74
N LEU A 133 -15.94 4.69 7.91
CA LEU A 133 -15.11 5.72 8.58
C LEU A 133 -14.12 6.42 7.63
N ALA A 134 -13.51 5.68 6.70
CA ALA A 134 -12.57 6.21 5.73
C ALA A 134 -13.15 7.38 4.90
N PHE A 135 -14.44 7.34 4.55
CA PHE A 135 -15.08 8.45 3.83
C PHE A 135 -15.13 9.72 4.68
N PHE A 136 -15.41 9.61 5.98
CA PHE A 136 -15.41 10.76 6.87
C PHE A 136 -14.00 11.34 7.04
N ILE A 137 -12.98 10.49 7.22
CA ILE A 137 -11.58 10.93 7.32
C ILE A 137 -11.17 11.70 6.06
N MET A 138 -11.44 11.14 4.87
CA MET A 138 -11.12 11.85 3.62
C MET A 138 -11.94 13.12 3.43
N SER A 139 -13.20 13.13 3.85
CA SER A 139 -14.02 14.35 3.79
C SER A 139 -13.38 15.48 4.58
N VAL A 140 -12.94 15.19 5.81
CA VAL A 140 -12.25 16.15 6.68
C VAL A 140 -10.91 16.55 6.09
N LEU A 141 -10.15 15.61 5.56
CA LEU A 141 -8.83 15.88 4.98
C LEU A 141 -8.92 16.77 3.74
N VAL A 142 -9.84 16.46 2.81
CA VAL A 142 -10.07 17.27 1.60
C VAL A 142 -10.61 18.65 1.95
N ALA A 143 -11.59 18.74 2.85
CA ALA A 143 -12.14 20.02 3.29
C ALA A 143 -11.09 20.87 4.03
N GLY A 144 -10.27 20.24 4.88
CA GLY A 144 -9.19 20.90 5.62
C GLY A 144 -8.08 21.42 4.72
N ILE A 145 -7.64 20.63 3.73
CA ILE A 145 -6.66 21.08 2.73
C ILE A 145 -7.25 22.18 1.85
N GLY A 146 -8.50 22.04 1.41
CA GLY A 146 -9.20 23.09 0.65
C GLY A 146 -9.31 24.40 1.43
N LEU A 147 -9.65 24.34 2.72
CA LEU A 147 -9.68 25.49 3.61
C LEU A 147 -8.28 26.10 3.77
N LEU A 148 -7.25 25.30 4.02
CA LEU A 148 -5.87 25.78 4.15
C LEU A 148 -5.40 26.50 2.89
N MET A 149 -5.63 25.90 1.70
CA MET A 149 -5.27 26.52 0.43
C MET A 149 -6.04 27.83 0.20
N ALA A 150 -7.32 27.87 0.58
CA ALA A 150 -8.13 29.08 0.48
C ALA A 150 -7.60 30.19 1.39
N VAL A 151 -7.21 29.84 2.63
CA VAL A 151 -6.59 30.79 3.58
C VAL A 151 -5.27 31.31 3.04
N ILE A 152 -4.36 30.43 2.58
CA ILE A 152 -3.07 30.84 2.02
C ILE A 152 -3.29 31.78 0.84
N ALA A 153 -4.13 31.41 -0.11
CA ALA A 153 -4.40 32.23 -1.29
C ALA A 153 -5.01 33.60 -0.94
N ALA A 154 -5.86 33.67 0.08
CA ALA A 154 -6.45 34.93 0.54
C ALA A 154 -5.41 35.90 1.13
N PHE A 155 -4.26 35.41 1.60
CA PHE A 155 -3.17 36.22 2.13
C PHE A 155 -2.03 36.46 1.12
N THR A 156 -1.97 35.72 0.01
CA THR A 156 -0.83 35.77 -0.94
C THR A 156 -1.18 36.29 -2.33
N VAL A 157 -2.46 36.28 -2.73
CA VAL A 157 -2.88 36.68 -4.08
C VAL A 157 -3.68 37.98 -4.00
N ASP A 158 -3.00 39.10 -4.27
CA ASP A 158 -3.68 40.37 -4.51
C ASP A 158 -4.46 40.29 -5.84
N GLY A 159 -5.80 40.26 -5.78
CA GLY A 159 -6.64 40.63 -6.93
C GLY A 159 -7.58 39.59 -7.55
N SER A 160 -7.78 38.38 -7.00
CA SER A 160 -8.96 37.59 -7.41
C SER A 160 -9.48 36.63 -6.33
N GLU A 161 -10.61 36.99 -5.71
CA GLU A 161 -11.31 36.16 -4.72
C GLU A 161 -12.02 34.94 -5.36
N LEU A 162 -12.27 34.99 -6.67
CA LEU A 162 -13.09 34.03 -7.42
C LEU A 162 -12.45 32.64 -7.54
N PRO A 163 -11.17 32.47 -7.93
CA PRO A 163 -10.51 31.17 -7.98
C PRO A 163 -10.39 30.51 -6.59
N ILE A 164 -10.17 31.33 -5.56
CA ILE A 164 -10.09 30.91 -4.16
C ILE A 164 -11.44 30.34 -3.70
N LEU A 165 -12.52 31.07 -3.98
CA LEU A 165 -13.88 30.64 -3.68
C LEU A 165 -14.25 29.34 -4.43
N TRP A 166 -13.91 29.23 -5.72
CA TRP A 166 -14.15 28.02 -6.51
C TRP A 166 -13.36 26.82 -6.00
N GLY A 167 -12.09 27.00 -5.64
CA GLY A 167 -11.26 25.93 -5.05
C GLY A 167 -11.83 25.44 -3.72
N PHE A 168 -12.25 26.36 -2.86
CA PHE A 168 -12.90 26.03 -1.59
C PHE A 168 -14.24 25.30 -1.78
N LEU A 169 -15.09 25.79 -2.69
CA LEU A 169 -16.37 25.16 -3.02
C LEU A 169 -16.18 23.77 -3.63
N ALA A 170 -15.19 23.59 -4.51
CA ALA A 170 -14.85 22.30 -5.09
C ALA A 170 -14.38 21.31 -4.02
N ALA A 171 -13.46 21.70 -3.14
CA ALA A 171 -12.99 20.85 -2.05
C ALA A 171 -14.11 20.47 -1.07
N THR A 172 -14.95 21.43 -0.68
CA THR A 172 -16.10 21.21 0.20
C THR A 172 -17.16 20.33 -0.47
N GLY A 173 -17.41 20.53 -1.76
CA GLY A 173 -18.31 19.70 -2.56
C GLY A 173 -17.83 18.25 -2.64
N VAL A 174 -16.55 18.03 -2.96
CA VAL A 174 -15.94 16.69 -2.98
C VAL A 174 -16.02 16.02 -1.59
N GLY A 175 -15.71 16.76 -0.52
CA GLY A 175 -15.88 16.28 0.85
C GLY A 175 -17.34 15.90 1.16
N GLY A 176 -18.30 16.74 0.75
CA GLY A 176 -19.73 16.48 0.90
C GLY A 176 -20.18 15.19 0.19
N VAL A 177 -19.67 14.92 -1.02
CA VAL A 177 -19.95 13.68 -1.76
C VAL A 177 -19.53 12.45 -0.96
N PHE A 178 -18.36 12.46 -0.33
CA PHE A 178 -17.90 11.35 0.50
C PHE A 178 -18.80 11.11 1.72
N VAL A 179 -19.25 12.18 2.38
CA VAL A 179 -20.22 12.09 3.47
C VAL A 179 -21.55 11.48 2.98
N LEU A 180 -22.08 11.94 1.84
CA LEU A 180 -23.31 11.41 1.26
C LEU A 180 -23.19 9.93 0.91
N LEU A 181 -22.07 9.51 0.31
CA LEU A 181 -21.79 8.10 0.02
C LEU A 181 -21.75 7.25 1.28
N ALA A 182 -21.11 7.75 2.34
CA ALA A 182 -21.06 7.05 3.63
C ALA A 182 -22.47 6.87 4.20
N LEU A 183 -23.28 7.93 4.21
CA LEU A 183 -24.66 7.93 4.72
C LEU A 183 -25.57 7.00 3.90
N ALA A 184 -25.50 7.06 2.57
CA ALA A 184 -26.29 6.22 1.67
C ALA A 184 -25.96 4.72 1.84
N GLY A 185 -24.72 4.37 2.16
CA GLY A 185 -24.29 3.00 2.37
C GLY A 185 -24.73 2.38 3.71
N ARG A 186 -24.96 3.20 4.76
CA ARG A 186 -25.22 2.70 6.13
C ARG A 186 -26.44 1.78 6.24
N PRO A 187 -27.62 2.12 5.68
CA PRO A 187 -28.83 1.29 5.85
C PRO A 187 -28.64 -0.12 5.30
N ALA A 188 -28.04 -0.24 4.11
CA ALA A 188 -27.77 -1.53 3.48
C ALA A 188 -26.72 -2.35 4.27
N HIS A 189 -25.70 -1.67 4.81
CA HIS A 189 -24.70 -2.32 5.67
C HIS A 189 -25.34 -2.86 6.96
N HIS A 190 -26.19 -2.08 7.63
CA HIS A 190 -26.90 -2.51 8.83
C HIS A 190 -27.84 -3.69 8.59
N ARG A 191 -28.58 -3.70 7.46
CA ARG A 191 -29.42 -4.85 7.08
C ARG A 191 -28.59 -6.13 6.93
N ARG A 192 -27.48 -6.07 6.17
CA ARG A 192 -26.57 -7.22 6.00
C ARG A 192 -25.98 -7.70 7.33
N ARG A 193 -25.58 -6.78 8.21
CA ARG A 193 -25.06 -7.13 9.55
C ARG A 193 -26.09 -7.90 10.38
N ARG A 194 -27.36 -7.46 10.37
CA ARG A 194 -28.45 -8.16 11.08
C ARG A 194 -28.67 -9.56 10.53
N GLU A 195 -28.66 -9.73 9.21
CA GLU A 195 -28.78 -11.05 8.57
C GLU A 195 -27.63 -11.98 8.96
N ILE A 196 -26.39 -11.48 8.96
CA ILE A 196 -25.20 -12.26 9.38
C ILE A 196 -25.33 -12.68 10.86
N ALA A 197 -25.71 -11.75 11.74
CA ALA A 197 -25.87 -12.00 13.17
C ALA A 197 -27.05 -12.92 13.51
N ALA A 198 -28.04 -13.04 12.61
CA ALA A 198 -29.14 -13.99 12.76
C ALA A 198 -28.68 -15.44 12.46
N HIS A 199 -27.66 -15.62 11.63
CA HIS A 199 -27.13 -16.93 11.29
C HIS A 199 -26.04 -17.41 12.26
N TRP A 200 -25.03 -16.57 12.52
CA TRP A 200 -23.99 -16.80 13.52
C TRP A 200 -24.23 -15.93 14.75
N THR A 201 -24.53 -16.56 15.87
CA THR A 201 -24.84 -15.88 17.13
C THR A 201 -23.58 -15.44 17.87
N THR A 202 -23.73 -14.53 18.85
CA THR A 202 -22.64 -14.20 19.81
C THR A 202 -22.12 -15.43 20.52
N ALA A 203 -22.97 -16.41 20.82
CA ALA A 203 -22.57 -17.64 21.50
C ALA A 203 -21.66 -18.50 20.62
N ASP A 204 -21.95 -18.58 19.31
CA ASP A 204 -21.11 -19.27 18.33
C ASP A 204 -19.74 -18.58 18.21
N GLU A 205 -19.74 -17.24 18.11
CA GLU A 205 -18.51 -16.45 18.06
C GLU A 205 -17.68 -16.62 19.32
N GLN A 206 -18.30 -16.54 20.50
CA GLN A 206 -17.63 -16.69 21.78
C GLN A 206 -17.11 -18.12 21.98
N ALA A 207 -17.80 -19.15 21.48
CA ALA A 207 -17.31 -20.52 21.49
C ALA A 207 -16.06 -20.66 20.61
N ALA A 208 -16.04 -20.06 19.42
CA ALA A 208 -14.85 -20.04 18.56
C ALA A 208 -13.68 -19.28 19.19
N TRP A 209 -13.95 -18.14 19.87
CA TRP A 209 -12.95 -17.42 20.65
C TRP A 209 -12.42 -18.22 21.85
N ARG A 210 -13.28 -18.97 22.55
CA ARG A 210 -12.88 -19.85 23.65
C ARG A 210 -11.98 -20.98 23.15
N ARG A 211 -12.30 -21.61 22.03
CA ARG A 211 -11.43 -22.61 21.38
C ARG A 211 -10.07 -22.00 20.99
N ALA A 212 -10.07 -20.79 20.45
CA ALA A 212 -8.83 -20.08 20.15
C ALA A 212 -8.03 -19.69 21.40
N ALA A 213 -8.69 -19.52 22.54
CA ALA A 213 -8.07 -19.22 23.83
C ALA A 213 -7.52 -20.47 24.53
N SER A 214 -8.20 -21.61 24.43
CA SER A 214 -7.74 -22.89 24.98
C SER A 214 -6.63 -23.52 24.14
N ALA A 215 -6.49 -23.12 22.87
CA ALA A 215 -5.36 -23.51 22.04
C ALA A 215 -4.05 -23.02 22.67
N ARG A 216 -3.27 -23.95 23.24
CA ARG A 216 -1.96 -23.70 23.86
C ARG A 216 -1.17 -22.71 23.01
N PRO A 217 -0.72 -21.56 23.55
CA PRO A 217 0.02 -20.58 22.76
C PRO A 217 1.13 -21.32 22.03
N ALA A 218 1.24 -21.09 20.72
CA ALA A 218 2.45 -21.52 20.03
C ALA A 218 3.61 -20.90 20.81
N GLY A 219 4.59 -21.72 21.22
CA GLY A 219 5.74 -21.21 21.98
C GLY A 219 6.27 -19.97 21.29
N ASP A 220 6.39 -18.87 22.05
CA ASP A 220 7.17 -17.71 21.62
C ASP A 220 8.68 -18.05 21.70
N ASP A 221 9.02 -19.15 22.39
CA ASP A 221 10.37 -19.66 22.60
C ASP A 221 10.90 -20.39 21.35
N GLU A 222 11.90 -19.78 20.71
CA GLU A 222 13.15 -20.37 20.18
C GLU A 222 13.16 -21.74 19.45
N ALA A 223 12.03 -22.36 19.11
CA ALA A 223 11.98 -23.29 17.99
C ALA A 223 11.98 -22.43 16.72
N GLU A 224 13.14 -21.80 16.50
CA GLU A 224 13.49 -21.03 15.33
C GLU A 224 13.04 -21.78 14.06
N LEU A 225 12.52 -21.07 13.04
CA LEU A 225 12.50 -21.59 11.67
C LEU A 225 13.84 -22.31 11.44
N PRO A 226 13.88 -23.49 10.77
CA PRO A 226 15.13 -24.19 10.54
C PRO A 226 16.22 -23.17 10.16
N PRO A 227 17.38 -23.16 10.82
CA PRO A 227 18.33 -22.04 10.74
C PRO A 227 18.72 -21.73 9.29
N ASP A 228 18.72 -22.75 8.43
CA ASP A 228 18.92 -22.63 6.98
C ASP A 228 17.85 -21.78 6.30
N LEU A 229 16.57 -21.94 6.68
CA LEU A 229 15.45 -21.17 6.16
C LEU A 229 15.50 -19.73 6.66
N GLN A 230 15.90 -19.48 7.91
CA GLN A 230 16.13 -18.12 8.39
C GLN A 230 17.26 -17.41 7.66
N ARG A 231 18.39 -18.09 7.49
CA ARG A 231 19.53 -17.58 6.73
C ARG A 231 19.14 -17.29 5.29
N LEU A 232 18.41 -18.20 4.64
CA LEU A 232 17.93 -18.03 3.28
C LEU A 232 16.95 -16.85 3.18
N ARG A 233 16.02 -16.72 4.11
CA ARG A 233 15.07 -15.60 4.18
C ARG A 233 15.81 -14.26 4.36
N ARG A 234 16.75 -14.18 5.30
CA ARG A 234 17.54 -12.96 5.53
C ARG A 234 18.35 -12.58 4.30
N ARG A 235 18.95 -13.56 3.62
CA ARG A 235 19.68 -13.35 2.36
C ARG A 235 18.74 -12.89 1.24
N ALA A 236 17.60 -13.53 1.06
CA ALA A 236 16.61 -13.17 0.05
C ALA A 236 16.17 -11.70 0.23
N THR A 237 15.75 -11.35 1.43
CA THR A 237 15.36 -9.98 1.79
C THR A 237 16.51 -8.98 1.61
N TRP A 238 17.74 -9.36 1.98
CA TRP A 238 18.92 -8.52 1.77
C TRP A 238 19.19 -8.26 0.29
N TYR A 239 19.18 -9.30 -0.55
CA TYR A 239 19.38 -9.16 -1.99
C TYR A 239 18.30 -8.33 -2.66
N GLU A 240 17.04 -8.47 -2.21
CA GLU A 240 15.94 -7.61 -2.67
C GLU A 240 16.20 -6.15 -2.31
N TYR A 241 16.50 -5.82 -1.05
CA TYR A 241 16.74 -4.44 -0.62
C TYR A 241 17.98 -3.82 -1.28
N VAL A 242 19.10 -4.54 -1.31
CA VAL A 242 20.32 -4.06 -1.96
C VAL A 242 20.09 -3.89 -3.45
N GLY A 243 19.40 -4.83 -4.10
CA GLY A 243 19.03 -4.72 -5.51
C GLY A 243 18.17 -3.48 -5.77
N ILE A 244 17.14 -3.22 -4.94
CA ILE A 244 16.30 -2.02 -5.07
C ILE A 244 17.14 -0.75 -4.95
N VAL A 245 17.97 -0.65 -3.90
CA VAL A 245 18.78 0.54 -3.62
C VAL A 245 19.82 0.76 -4.72
N CYS A 246 20.56 -0.28 -5.12
CA CYS A 246 21.55 -0.20 -6.19
C CYS A 246 20.92 0.16 -7.53
N PHE A 247 19.73 -0.37 -7.85
CA PHE A 247 19.03 -0.03 -9.09
C PHE A 247 18.59 1.43 -9.09
N ALA A 248 17.96 1.89 -8.00
CA ALA A 248 17.51 3.27 -7.87
C ALA A 248 18.69 4.25 -7.91
N LEU A 249 19.79 3.94 -7.22
CA LEU A 249 20.99 4.76 -7.20
C LEU A 249 21.71 4.77 -8.56
N GLY A 250 21.89 3.61 -9.19
CA GLY A 250 22.50 3.52 -10.52
C GLY A 250 21.69 4.25 -11.59
N PHE A 251 20.36 4.11 -11.56
CA PHE A 251 19.48 4.84 -12.46
C PHE A 251 19.55 6.36 -12.22
N SER A 252 19.51 6.80 -10.95
CA SER A 252 19.57 8.23 -10.61
C SER A 252 20.91 8.86 -11.00
N LEU A 253 22.03 8.15 -10.76
CA LEU A 253 23.37 8.59 -11.17
C LEU A 253 23.50 8.64 -12.70
N MET A 254 22.88 7.69 -13.42
CA MET A 254 22.83 7.73 -14.88
C MET A 254 22.05 8.95 -15.40
N GLN A 255 20.92 9.29 -14.77
CA GLN A 255 20.16 10.49 -15.14
C GLN A 255 20.94 11.77 -14.82
N LEU A 256 21.59 11.83 -13.66
CA LEU A 256 22.47 12.95 -13.29
C LEU A 256 23.62 13.10 -14.29
N TRP A 257 24.24 11.98 -14.68
CA TRP A 257 25.30 11.97 -15.70
C TRP A 257 24.81 12.52 -17.04
N LEU A 258 23.63 12.08 -17.50
CA LEU A 258 23.02 12.60 -18.73
C LEU A 258 22.73 14.10 -18.64
N PHE A 259 22.26 14.57 -17.49
CA PHE A 259 21.98 15.99 -17.24
C PHE A 259 23.26 16.84 -17.28
N VAL A 260 24.33 16.37 -16.65
CA VAL A 260 25.62 17.07 -16.64
C VAL A 260 26.25 17.08 -18.04
N THR A 261 26.27 15.95 -18.74
CA THR A 261 26.98 15.85 -20.03
C THR A 261 26.23 16.44 -21.21
N HIS A 262 24.91 16.45 -21.16
CA HIS A 262 24.04 16.95 -22.23
C HIS A 262 22.95 17.87 -21.68
N PRO A 263 23.32 19.04 -21.12
CA PRO A 263 22.37 19.96 -20.49
C PRO A 263 21.37 20.56 -21.50
N TYR A 264 21.77 20.70 -22.78
CA TYR A 264 20.93 21.22 -23.86
C TYR A 264 20.30 20.12 -24.71
N ARG A 265 20.12 18.93 -24.14
CA ARG A 265 19.49 17.82 -24.85
C ARG A 265 18.05 18.20 -25.22
N THR A 266 17.69 17.96 -26.47
CA THR A 266 16.30 18.15 -26.94
C THR A 266 15.59 16.80 -27.08
N ARG A 267 14.30 16.83 -27.39
CA ARG A 267 13.45 15.63 -27.50
C ARG A 267 13.93 14.67 -28.59
N THR A 268 14.59 15.17 -29.62
CA THR A 268 15.02 14.42 -30.82
C THR A 268 16.53 14.33 -30.99
N GLU A 269 17.30 15.20 -30.34
CA GLU A 269 18.75 15.25 -30.47
C GLU A 269 19.42 15.26 -29.10
N ALA A 270 20.56 14.58 -28.98
CA ALA A 270 21.33 14.55 -27.73
C ALA A 270 21.86 15.94 -27.33
N GLY A 271 21.82 16.93 -28.24
CA GLY A 271 22.47 18.22 -28.07
C GLY A 271 24.00 18.09 -28.08
N PRO A 272 24.73 19.21 -28.15
CA PRO A 272 26.18 19.19 -28.01
C PRO A 272 26.55 18.69 -26.61
N ARG A 273 27.50 17.75 -26.56
CA ARG A 273 28.11 17.32 -25.30
C ARG A 273 28.95 18.48 -24.76
N VAL A 274 28.80 18.80 -23.48
CA VAL A 274 29.72 19.75 -22.83
C VAL A 274 31.02 19.01 -22.54
N GLU A 275 32.11 19.49 -23.11
CA GLU A 275 33.45 18.99 -22.82
C GLU A 275 33.94 19.62 -21.50
N TYR A 276 34.28 18.76 -20.54
CA TYR A 276 34.84 19.19 -19.27
C TYR A 276 36.36 19.02 -19.27
N ALA A 277 37.04 19.58 -18.26
CA ALA A 277 38.46 19.36 -18.07
C ALA A 277 38.80 17.85 -18.04
N GLU A 278 39.98 17.49 -18.56
CA GLU A 278 40.40 16.11 -18.86
C GLU A 278 40.18 15.12 -17.68
N GLY A 279 40.40 15.56 -16.45
CA GLY A 279 40.14 14.74 -15.25
C GLY A 279 38.66 14.46 -14.96
N ILE A 280 37.76 15.41 -15.30
CA ILE A 280 36.30 15.26 -15.13
C ILE A 280 35.73 14.39 -16.26
N GLU A 281 36.26 14.51 -17.48
CA GLU A 281 35.92 13.66 -18.63
C GLU A 281 36.17 12.18 -18.35
N VAL A 282 37.35 11.83 -17.80
CA VAL A 282 37.69 10.45 -17.44
C VAL A 282 36.71 9.88 -16.41
N VAL A 283 36.33 10.69 -15.40
CA VAL A 283 35.36 10.30 -14.37
C VAL A 283 33.96 10.12 -14.96
N LEU A 284 33.54 11.00 -15.87
CA LEU A 284 32.24 10.91 -16.54
C LEU A 284 32.15 9.66 -17.43
N VAL A 285 33.16 9.37 -18.24
CA VAL A 285 33.17 8.19 -19.13
C VAL A 285 33.24 6.88 -18.33
N ALA A 286 34.11 6.81 -17.32
CA ALA A 286 34.16 5.66 -16.42
C ALA A 286 32.85 5.50 -15.63
N GLY A 287 32.24 6.62 -15.23
CA GLY A 287 30.98 6.69 -14.50
C GLY A 287 29.84 5.97 -15.20
N ILE A 288 29.65 6.15 -16.51
CA ILE A 288 28.59 5.48 -17.28
C ILE A 288 28.68 3.96 -17.13
N TRP A 289 29.87 3.40 -17.37
CA TRP A 289 30.10 1.96 -17.32
C TRP A 289 29.91 1.42 -15.91
N VAL A 290 30.32 2.19 -14.90
CA VAL A 290 30.08 1.87 -13.49
C VAL A 290 28.58 1.88 -13.20
N PHE A 291 27.84 2.92 -13.58
CA PHE A 291 26.39 3.04 -13.32
C PHE A 291 25.58 1.97 -14.06
N ALA A 292 25.90 1.69 -15.32
CA ALA A 292 25.30 0.62 -16.10
C ALA A 292 25.56 -0.74 -15.46
N SER A 293 26.80 -1.00 -15.03
CA SER A 293 27.17 -2.23 -14.30
C SER A 293 26.41 -2.34 -12.98
N PHE A 294 26.27 -1.23 -12.23
CA PHE A 294 25.46 -1.18 -11.01
C PHE A 294 24.01 -1.56 -11.28
N MET A 295 23.41 -1.06 -12.36
CA MET A 295 22.03 -1.42 -12.73
C MET A 295 21.90 -2.90 -13.11
N VAL A 296 22.83 -3.46 -13.89
CA VAL A 296 22.81 -4.88 -14.26
C VAL A 296 22.97 -5.78 -13.04
N VAL A 297 23.94 -5.47 -12.16
CA VAL A 297 24.14 -6.20 -10.90
C VAL A 297 22.89 -6.07 -10.03
N ALA A 298 22.28 -4.89 -9.95
CA ALA A 298 21.06 -4.69 -9.18
C ALA A 298 19.89 -5.56 -9.70
N VAL A 299 19.68 -5.63 -11.01
CA VAL A 299 18.68 -6.53 -11.61
C VAL A 299 18.99 -7.99 -11.27
N ALA A 300 20.25 -8.42 -11.37
CA ALA A 300 20.65 -9.77 -10.99
C ALA A 300 20.35 -10.07 -9.50
N LEU A 301 20.65 -9.13 -8.60
CA LEU A 301 20.36 -9.24 -7.17
C LEU A 301 18.85 -9.33 -6.90
N LEU A 302 18.02 -8.53 -7.60
CA LEU A 302 16.57 -8.59 -7.49
C LEU A 302 16.03 -9.95 -7.95
N VAL A 303 16.52 -10.47 -9.07
CA VAL A 303 16.12 -11.77 -9.60
C VAL A 303 16.51 -12.90 -8.64
N VAL A 304 17.74 -12.87 -8.12
CA VAL A 304 18.22 -13.85 -7.12
C VAL A 304 17.40 -13.76 -5.82
N GLY A 305 17.15 -12.55 -5.33
CA GLY A 305 16.31 -12.29 -4.16
C GLY A 305 14.91 -12.85 -4.33
N PHE A 306 14.27 -12.56 -5.45
CA PHE A 306 12.93 -13.05 -5.81
C PHE A 306 12.85 -14.59 -5.85
N PHE A 307 13.83 -15.26 -6.48
CA PHE A 307 13.86 -16.73 -6.51
C PHE A 307 14.12 -17.32 -5.14
N ALA A 308 14.98 -16.69 -4.33
CA ALA A 308 15.26 -17.12 -2.96
C ALA A 308 14.01 -16.97 -2.07
N ASP A 309 13.29 -15.85 -2.15
CA ASP A 309 12.04 -15.66 -1.39
C ASP A 309 10.96 -16.65 -1.85
N SER A 310 10.83 -16.86 -3.16
CA SER A 310 9.93 -17.88 -3.72
C SER A 310 10.25 -19.29 -3.19
N ALA A 311 11.53 -19.64 -3.08
CA ALA A 311 11.97 -20.92 -2.51
C ALA A 311 11.65 -21.02 -1.01
N VAL A 312 11.86 -19.94 -0.25
CA VAL A 312 11.49 -19.86 1.17
C VAL A 312 9.98 -20.07 1.33
N GLN A 313 9.16 -19.35 0.56
CA GLN A 313 7.70 -19.49 0.63
C GLN A 313 7.24 -20.90 0.29
N ARG A 314 7.83 -21.55 -0.73
CA ARG A 314 7.51 -22.94 -1.07
C ARG A 314 7.82 -23.89 0.08
N ARG A 315 8.99 -23.74 0.73
CA ARG A 315 9.38 -24.56 1.89
C ARG A 315 8.47 -24.32 3.09
N GLU A 316 8.16 -23.07 3.41
CA GLU A 316 7.21 -22.74 4.49
C GLU A 316 5.83 -23.36 4.25
N GLN A 317 5.34 -23.32 3.02
CA GLN A 317 4.07 -23.96 2.67
C GLN A 317 4.13 -25.49 2.74
N GLN A 318 5.25 -26.11 2.38
CA GLN A 318 5.45 -27.56 2.51
C GLN A 318 5.42 -27.98 3.98
N ILE A 319 6.18 -27.29 4.84
CA ILE A 319 6.18 -27.51 6.30
C ILE A 319 4.75 -27.44 6.86
N LEU A 320 3.95 -26.45 6.44
CA LEU A 320 2.56 -26.35 6.86
C LEU A 320 1.68 -27.48 6.34
N ARG A 321 1.85 -27.89 5.07
CA ARG A 321 1.04 -28.96 4.48
C ARG A 321 1.35 -30.31 5.15
N GLU A 322 2.63 -30.59 5.40
CA GLU A 322 3.07 -31.78 6.12
C GLU A 322 2.54 -31.78 7.55
N ALA A 323 2.69 -30.66 8.27
CA ALA A 323 2.14 -30.53 9.61
C ALA A 323 0.61 -30.66 9.61
N LEU A 324 -0.10 -30.11 8.62
CA LEU A 324 -1.55 -30.23 8.49
C LEU A 324 -2.02 -31.66 8.18
N ALA A 325 -1.21 -32.44 7.46
CA ALA A 325 -1.53 -33.83 7.10
C ALA A 325 -1.35 -34.80 8.28
N ALA A 326 -0.38 -34.56 9.16
CA ALA A 326 -0.15 -35.39 10.34
C ALA A 326 -1.05 -34.95 11.52
N PRO A 327 -1.95 -35.81 12.05
CA PRO A 327 -2.88 -35.44 13.14
C PRO A 327 -2.18 -34.98 14.42
N ASP A 328 -1.05 -35.62 14.73
CA ASP A 328 -0.30 -35.39 15.98
C ASP A 328 0.86 -34.40 15.80
N ALA A 329 0.95 -33.74 14.64
CA ALA A 329 1.98 -32.75 14.41
C ALA A 329 1.92 -31.62 15.46
N PRO A 330 3.08 -31.21 16.02
CA PRO A 330 3.13 -30.10 16.94
C PRO A 330 2.63 -28.82 16.25
N ARG A 331 2.08 -27.90 17.06
CA ARG A 331 1.62 -26.59 16.58
C ARG A 331 2.79 -25.84 15.95
N PRO A 332 2.71 -25.41 14.66
CA PRO A 332 3.76 -24.65 14.02
C PRO A 332 4.00 -23.29 14.68
N GLN A 333 5.13 -22.69 14.32
CA GLN A 333 5.60 -21.43 14.89
C GLN A 333 4.60 -20.29 14.70
N ARG A 334 4.51 -19.40 15.69
CA ARG A 334 3.55 -18.29 15.70
C ARG A 334 3.74 -17.32 14.53
N THR A 335 4.99 -17.04 14.16
CA THR A 335 5.34 -16.15 13.02
C THR A 335 4.82 -16.70 11.70
N LEU A 336 5.00 -18.00 11.49
CA LEU A 336 4.56 -18.71 10.30
C LEU A 336 3.03 -18.86 10.30
N LEU A 337 2.42 -19.23 11.43
CA LEU A 337 0.97 -19.26 11.55
C LEU A 337 0.35 -17.89 11.31
N ARG A 338 0.92 -16.80 11.83
CA ARG A 338 0.45 -15.43 11.54
C ARG A 338 0.55 -15.09 10.05
N LYS A 339 1.68 -15.43 9.40
CA LYS A 339 1.90 -15.18 7.98
C LYS A 339 0.85 -15.84 7.09
N TYR A 340 0.44 -17.07 7.43
CA TYR A 340 -0.51 -17.84 6.61
C TYR A 340 -1.95 -17.79 7.10
N ALA A 341 -2.22 -17.44 8.37
CA ALA A 341 -3.56 -17.18 8.91
C ALA A 341 -4.11 -15.83 8.44
N ASP A 342 -3.27 -14.80 8.42
CA ASP A 342 -3.62 -13.51 7.81
C ASP A 342 -3.26 -13.48 6.32
N HIS A 343 -3.87 -12.54 5.59
CA HIS A 343 -3.37 -12.22 4.26
C HIS A 343 -2.16 -11.30 4.41
N GLN A 344 -0.95 -11.86 4.30
CA GLN A 344 0.23 -11.01 4.13
C GLN A 344 0.37 -10.60 2.65
N PRO A 345 0.64 -9.31 2.39
CA PRO A 345 0.99 -8.81 1.07
C PRO A 345 2.37 -9.33 0.65
N VAL A 346 2.63 -9.43 -0.66
CA VAL A 346 3.94 -9.87 -1.16
C VAL A 346 4.93 -8.71 -1.08
N VAL A 347 6.02 -8.86 -0.32
CA VAL A 347 7.02 -7.80 -0.06
C VAL A 347 7.56 -7.20 -1.35
N PHE A 348 7.90 -8.03 -2.34
CA PHE A 348 8.37 -7.56 -3.64
C PHE A 348 7.33 -6.69 -4.36
N ALA A 349 6.04 -7.06 -4.31
CA ALA A 349 4.96 -6.26 -4.87
C ALA A 349 4.80 -4.91 -4.15
N GLN A 350 5.04 -4.88 -2.84
CA GLN A 350 5.05 -3.64 -2.05
C GLN A 350 6.21 -2.72 -2.44
N ALA A 351 7.41 -3.27 -2.58
CA ALA A 351 8.59 -2.52 -3.02
C ALA A 351 8.41 -1.94 -4.42
N LEU A 352 7.85 -2.73 -5.34
CA LEU A 352 7.49 -2.28 -6.69
C LEU A 352 6.49 -1.13 -6.67
N ALA A 353 5.44 -1.21 -5.86
CA ALA A 353 4.46 -0.12 -5.72
C ALA A 353 5.09 1.14 -5.11
N PHE A 354 6.00 1.00 -4.14
CA PHE A 354 6.77 2.12 -3.60
C PHE A 354 7.65 2.80 -4.66
N LEU A 355 8.41 2.03 -5.44
CA LEU A 355 9.24 2.56 -6.52
C LEU A 355 8.42 3.20 -7.63
N ALA A 356 7.26 2.61 -7.95
CA ALA A 356 6.35 3.17 -8.94
C ALA A 356 5.82 4.55 -8.51
N ALA A 357 5.58 4.78 -7.22
CA ALA A 357 5.18 6.10 -6.71
C ALA A 357 6.28 7.16 -6.91
N LEU A 358 7.54 6.80 -6.63
CA LEU A 358 8.69 7.68 -6.91
C LEU A 358 8.76 8.00 -8.40
N GLY A 359 8.77 6.98 -9.26
CA GLY A 359 8.81 7.14 -10.71
C GLY A 359 7.64 7.96 -11.25
N THR A 360 6.43 7.79 -10.69
CA THR A 360 5.26 8.56 -11.10
C THR A 360 5.41 10.04 -10.73
N THR A 361 5.88 10.32 -9.51
CA THR A 361 6.04 11.69 -9.00
C THR A 361 7.09 12.46 -9.80
N PHE A 362 8.30 11.91 -9.90
CA PHE A 362 9.40 12.55 -10.62
C PHE A 362 9.17 12.55 -12.14
N GLY A 363 8.64 11.47 -12.70
CA GLY A 363 8.27 11.40 -14.12
C GLY A 363 7.23 12.45 -14.49
N TRP A 364 6.22 12.67 -13.64
CA TRP A 364 5.23 13.70 -13.90
C TRP A 364 5.83 15.12 -13.76
N ALA A 365 6.65 15.37 -12.75
CA ALA A 365 7.33 16.65 -12.58
C ALA A 365 8.17 17.02 -13.82
N VAL A 366 9.05 16.11 -14.26
CA VAL A 366 9.92 16.29 -15.42
C VAL A 366 9.11 16.43 -16.71
N TYR A 367 8.05 15.64 -16.88
CA TYR A 367 7.16 15.76 -18.04
C TYR A 367 6.49 17.14 -18.11
N SER A 368 6.01 17.65 -16.97
CA SER A 368 5.30 18.94 -16.91
C SER A 368 6.23 20.11 -17.21
N LEU A 369 7.45 20.08 -16.66
CA LEU A 369 8.50 21.07 -16.92
C LEU A 369 8.93 21.03 -18.39
N GLY A 370 9.28 19.85 -18.91
CA GLY A 370 9.82 19.70 -20.27
C GLY A 370 8.81 19.88 -21.40
N THR A 371 7.50 19.97 -21.12
CA THR A 371 6.46 20.22 -22.14
C THR A 371 5.91 21.64 -22.11
N GLY A 372 6.43 22.52 -21.24
CA GLY A 372 5.91 23.86 -21.06
C GLY A 372 4.53 23.89 -20.39
N GLY A 373 4.08 22.78 -19.79
CA GLY A 373 2.78 22.69 -19.11
C GLY A 373 2.65 23.58 -17.87
N MET A 374 3.76 24.19 -17.42
CA MET A 374 3.81 25.17 -16.34
C MET A 374 4.21 26.59 -16.83
N ALA A 375 4.25 26.83 -18.14
CA ALA A 375 4.69 28.10 -18.72
C ALA A 375 3.83 29.30 -18.34
N ASP A 376 2.54 29.09 -18.02
CA ASP A 376 1.63 30.16 -17.56
C ASP A 376 2.05 30.75 -16.20
N VAL A 377 2.95 30.08 -15.45
CA VAL A 377 3.63 30.62 -14.27
C VAL A 377 4.97 31.24 -14.71
N ALA A 378 4.88 32.17 -15.65
CA ALA A 378 5.98 32.67 -16.49
C ALA A 378 7.18 33.28 -15.73
N THR A 379 7.03 33.65 -14.46
CA THR A 379 8.12 34.21 -13.63
C THR A 379 8.95 33.17 -12.89
N LEU A 380 8.48 31.91 -12.79
CA LEU A 380 9.13 30.85 -12.01
C LEU A 380 9.75 29.73 -12.86
N TYR A 381 9.32 29.57 -14.12
CA TYR A 381 9.71 28.43 -14.98
C TYR A 381 10.14 28.83 -16.40
N GLY A 382 10.58 30.07 -16.61
CA GLY A 382 10.84 30.66 -17.94
C GLY A 382 11.75 29.85 -18.87
N ASP A 383 12.71 29.08 -18.31
CA ASP A 383 13.70 28.29 -19.08
C ASP A 383 13.59 26.77 -18.79
N ALA A 384 12.46 26.33 -18.20
CA ALA A 384 12.29 24.96 -17.75
C ALA A 384 12.13 23.96 -18.92
N ASP A 385 11.54 24.38 -20.03
CA ASP A 385 11.35 23.56 -21.21
C ASP A 385 12.67 23.32 -21.96
N GLU A 386 13.56 24.31 -22.02
CA GLU A 386 14.91 24.17 -22.55
C GLU A 386 15.75 23.18 -21.72
N THR A 387 15.59 23.22 -20.40
CA THR A 387 16.35 22.37 -19.46
C THR A 387 15.83 20.93 -19.37
N PHE A 388 14.50 20.75 -19.36
CA PHE A 388 13.86 19.45 -19.14
C PHE A 388 13.29 18.79 -20.41
N GLY A 389 13.21 19.51 -21.53
CA GLY A 389 12.60 19.03 -22.79
C GLY A 389 13.24 17.75 -23.34
N GLY A 390 14.55 17.59 -23.18
CA GLY A 390 15.30 16.38 -23.54
C GLY A 390 15.01 15.13 -22.72
N PHE A 391 14.33 15.29 -21.57
CA PHE A 391 13.98 14.20 -20.65
C PHE A 391 12.51 13.78 -20.76
N VAL A 392 11.70 14.46 -21.58
CA VAL A 392 10.27 14.14 -21.77
C VAL A 392 10.03 12.68 -22.22
N PRO A 393 10.79 12.11 -23.17
CA PRO A 393 10.62 10.69 -23.54
C PRO A 393 10.89 9.74 -22.37
N GLN A 394 11.93 9.99 -21.58
CA GLN A 394 12.31 9.20 -20.40
C GLN A 394 11.24 9.32 -19.33
N ALA A 395 10.70 10.53 -19.12
CA ALA A 395 9.59 10.78 -18.21
C ALA A 395 8.34 9.99 -18.60
N LEU A 396 7.99 9.94 -19.90
CA LEU A 396 6.88 9.14 -20.41
C LEU A 396 7.10 7.63 -20.22
N VAL A 397 8.30 7.13 -20.51
CA VAL A 397 8.66 5.71 -20.28
C VAL A 397 8.59 5.38 -18.80
N THR A 398 9.07 6.29 -17.94
CA THR A 398 9.02 6.12 -16.47
C THR A 398 7.57 6.08 -15.99
N LEU A 399 6.71 7.00 -16.44
CA LEU A 399 5.29 7.03 -16.11
C LEU A 399 4.57 5.75 -16.56
N ALA A 400 4.77 5.33 -17.82
CA ALA A 400 4.19 4.10 -18.35
C ALA A 400 4.69 2.85 -17.58
N GLY A 401 5.99 2.82 -17.27
CA GLY A 401 6.62 1.79 -16.46
C GLY A 401 6.04 1.72 -15.06
N SER A 402 5.86 2.87 -14.39
CA SER A 402 5.26 2.95 -13.06
C SER A 402 3.82 2.40 -13.06
N VAL A 403 3.00 2.75 -14.05
CA VAL A 403 1.64 2.21 -14.20
C VAL A 403 1.67 0.70 -14.38
N ALA A 404 2.52 0.20 -15.28
CA ALA A 404 2.65 -1.24 -15.53
C ALA A 404 3.10 -2.01 -14.27
N VAL A 405 4.05 -1.44 -13.52
CA VAL A 405 4.56 -2.01 -12.27
C VAL A 405 3.48 -2.07 -11.18
N VAL A 406 2.67 -1.03 -11.02
CA VAL A 406 1.53 -1.04 -10.07
C VAL A 406 0.51 -2.11 -10.47
N VAL A 407 0.16 -2.20 -11.75
CA VAL A 407 -0.79 -3.22 -12.24
C VAL A 407 -0.22 -4.63 -11.99
N ALA A 408 1.06 -4.85 -12.26
CA ALA A 408 1.73 -6.12 -12.01
C ALA A 408 1.72 -6.47 -10.50
N ALA A 409 2.01 -5.52 -9.62
CA ALA A 409 1.97 -5.71 -8.18
C ALA A 409 0.58 -6.14 -7.69
N VAL A 410 -0.48 -5.49 -8.19
CA VAL A 410 -1.88 -5.85 -7.87
C VAL A 410 -2.21 -7.25 -8.38
N VAL A 411 -1.90 -7.57 -9.63
CA VAL A 411 -2.15 -8.89 -10.22
C VAL A 411 -1.42 -9.98 -9.44
N TRP A 412 -0.18 -9.73 -9.05
CA TRP A 412 0.63 -10.66 -8.28
C TRP A 412 -0.02 -10.98 -6.93
N ASP A 413 -0.43 -9.96 -6.19
CA ASP A 413 -1.12 -10.12 -4.91
C ASP A 413 -2.44 -10.87 -5.05
N VAL A 414 -3.21 -10.60 -6.11
CA VAL A 414 -4.47 -11.32 -6.41
C VAL A 414 -4.21 -12.82 -6.63
N VAL A 415 -3.20 -13.16 -7.42
CA VAL A 415 -2.84 -14.55 -7.73
C VAL A 415 -2.32 -15.26 -6.47
N ALA A 416 -1.46 -14.60 -5.69
CA ALA A 416 -0.94 -15.12 -4.43
C ALA A 416 -2.08 -15.37 -3.42
N ALA A 417 -3.03 -14.44 -3.30
CA ALA A 417 -4.20 -14.57 -2.43
C ALA A 417 -5.10 -15.75 -2.85
N ALA A 418 -5.33 -15.94 -4.15
CA ALA A 418 -6.15 -17.03 -4.65
C ALA A 418 -5.53 -18.40 -4.37
N ARG A 419 -4.21 -18.55 -4.61
CA ARG A 419 -3.48 -19.82 -4.38
C ARG A 419 -3.35 -20.17 -2.89
N GLY A 420 -3.27 -19.17 -2.01
CA GLY A 420 -3.08 -19.37 -0.56
C GLY A 420 -4.37 -19.63 0.24
N TYR A 421 -5.55 -19.48 -0.37
CA TYR A 421 -6.83 -19.51 0.34
C TYR A 421 -7.12 -20.84 1.07
N GLU A 422 -6.90 -21.97 0.39
CA GLU A 422 -7.20 -23.28 0.94
C GLU A 422 -6.27 -23.62 2.10
N LEU A 423 -4.97 -23.35 1.94
CA LEU A 423 -3.98 -23.51 3.00
C LEU A 423 -4.33 -22.66 4.22
N ARG A 424 -4.66 -21.38 4.01
CA ARG A 424 -5.07 -20.46 5.08
C ARG A 424 -6.29 -20.98 5.84
N SER A 425 -7.31 -21.45 5.12
CA SER A 425 -8.54 -21.95 5.74
C SER A 425 -8.25 -23.15 6.64
N ARG A 426 -7.44 -24.10 6.18
CA ARG A 426 -7.03 -25.28 6.97
C ARG A 426 -6.16 -24.91 8.17
N VAL A 427 -5.23 -23.95 8.01
CA VAL A 427 -4.37 -23.45 9.10
C VAL A 427 -5.21 -22.79 10.19
N VAL A 428 -6.15 -21.91 9.82
CA VAL A 428 -7.03 -21.20 10.77
C VAL A 428 -7.93 -22.15 11.54
N GLU A 429 -8.46 -23.18 10.88
CA GLU A 429 -9.33 -24.19 11.49
C GLU A 429 -8.60 -25.06 12.52
N ARG A 430 -7.39 -25.52 12.17
CA ARG A 430 -6.60 -26.39 13.04
C ARG A 430 -5.86 -25.65 14.14
N TRP A 431 -5.26 -24.50 13.81
CA TRP A 431 -4.42 -23.72 14.73
C TRP A 431 -4.87 -22.25 14.75
N PRO A 432 -6.01 -21.94 15.38
CA PRO A 432 -6.54 -20.59 15.43
C PRO A 432 -5.53 -19.64 16.08
N VAL A 433 -5.17 -18.56 15.37
CA VAL A 433 -4.28 -17.50 15.86
C VAL A 433 -5.12 -16.30 16.21
N LYS A 434 -5.08 -15.87 17.47
CA LYS A 434 -5.75 -14.64 17.87
C LYS A 434 -5.14 -13.45 17.12
N PRO A 435 -5.96 -12.56 16.53
CA PRO A 435 -5.46 -11.30 16.01
C PRO A 435 -4.76 -10.51 17.12
N ALA A 436 -3.77 -9.69 16.75
CA ALA A 436 -3.15 -8.80 17.72
C ALA A 436 -4.23 -7.84 18.27
N PRO A 437 -4.31 -7.64 19.61
CA PRO A 437 -5.29 -6.74 20.19
C PRO A 437 -5.04 -5.33 19.64
N ARG A 438 -6.05 -4.76 18.99
CA ARG A 438 -6.02 -3.35 18.57
C ARG A 438 -6.64 -2.54 19.69
N MET A 439 -5.98 -1.45 20.07
CA MET A 439 -6.51 -0.56 21.10
C MET A 439 -7.26 0.59 20.41
N ILE A 440 -8.55 0.73 20.70
CA ILE A 440 -9.44 1.78 20.20
C ILE A 440 -9.97 2.58 21.41
N GLY A 441 -9.97 3.91 21.31
CA GLY A 441 -10.59 4.77 22.31
C GLY A 441 -10.62 6.23 21.86
N GLU A 442 -11.77 6.89 22.04
CA GLU A 442 -11.97 8.32 21.74
C GLU A 442 -11.71 9.24 22.97
N ASP A 443 -11.56 8.69 24.18
CA ASP A 443 -11.55 9.48 25.42
C ASP A 443 -10.33 9.25 26.33
N GLY A 444 -9.13 9.08 25.76
CA GLY A 444 -7.89 8.83 26.54
C GLY A 444 -7.83 7.46 27.25
N LYS A 445 -8.93 6.70 27.29
CA LYS A 445 -9.00 5.31 27.75
C LYS A 445 -8.95 4.38 26.54
N LYS A 446 -7.74 3.94 26.18
CA LYS A 446 -7.51 2.89 25.17
C LYS A 446 -8.18 1.60 25.63
N ARG A 447 -9.26 1.19 24.96
CA ARG A 447 -9.93 -0.10 25.21
C ARG A 447 -9.59 -1.06 24.06
N PRO A 448 -9.45 -2.36 24.31
CA PRO A 448 -9.26 -3.30 23.23
C PRO A 448 -10.51 -3.34 22.35
N ASP A 449 -10.30 -3.28 21.03
CA ASP A 449 -11.33 -3.39 20.01
C ASP A 449 -12.11 -4.70 20.22
N PRO A 450 -13.45 -4.66 20.37
CA PRO A 450 -14.27 -5.86 20.50
C PRO A 450 -14.11 -6.84 19.32
N ALA A 451 -13.76 -6.37 18.12
CA ALA A 451 -13.48 -7.26 16.99
C ALA A 451 -12.12 -7.97 17.10
N SER A 452 -11.18 -7.39 17.87
CA SER A 452 -9.86 -7.98 18.15
C SER A 452 -9.81 -8.84 19.41
N THR A 453 -10.82 -8.76 20.28
CA THR A 453 -10.92 -9.53 21.53
C THR A 453 -12.15 -10.44 21.63
N GLY A 454 -13.17 -10.19 20.80
CA GLY A 454 -14.41 -10.95 20.70
C GLY A 454 -15.37 -10.78 21.89
N PRO A 455 -16.66 -11.16 21.74
CA PRO A 455 -17.44 -11.27 20.50
C PRO A 455 -17.94 -9.89 20.00
N SER A 456 -18.20 -9.76 18.69
CA SER A 456 -18.51 -8.47 18.02
C SER A 456 -19.61 -8.51 16.95
N LEU A 457 -20.06 -9.70 16.53
CA LEU A 457 -21.08 -9.87 15.49
C LEU A 457 -22.43 -9.25 15.87
N THR A 458 -22.84 -9.42 17.12
CA THR A 458 -24.12 -8.89 17.59
C THR A 458 -23.96 -7.44 18.03
N PRO A 459 -24.78 -6.50 17.50
CA PRO A 459 -24.75 -5.12 17.95
C PRO A 459 -25.10 -5.07 19.44
N LYS A 460 -24.27 -4.43 20.27
CA LYS A 460 -24.64 -4.12 21.65
C LYS A 460 -25.92 -3.29 21.61
N ALA A 461 -26.92 -3.67 22.41
CA ALA A 461 -28.12 -2.85 22.58
C ALA A 461 -27.65 -1.45 22.96
N ARG A 462 -28.09 -0.44 22.20
CA ARG A 462 -27.82 0.95 22.50
C ARG A 462 -28.51 1.21 23.84
N THR A 463 -27.75 1.22 24.94
CA THR A 463 -28.26 1.72 26.21
C THR A 463 -28.63 3.16 25.94
N ALA A 464 -29.93 3.46 25.90
CA ALA A 464 -30.42 4.82 25.90
C ALA A 464 -29.77 5.53 27.08
N ARG A 465 -28.98 6.56 26.79
CA ARG A 465 -28.58 7.57 27.75
C ARG A 465 -29.18 8.88 27.29
#